data_AF-R5JM04-F1
#
_entry.id   AF-R5JM04-F1
#
_cell.length_a   1.000
_cell.length_b   1.000
_cell.length_c   1.000
_cell.angle_alpha   90.00
_cell.angle_beta   90.00
_cell.angle_gamma   90.00
#
_symmetry.space_group_name_H-M   'P 1'
#
loop_
_entity.id
_entity.type
_entity.pdbx_description
1 polymer ?
#
loop_
_entity_poly.entity_id
_entity_poly.type
_entity_poly.pdbx_seq_one_letter_code
_entity_poly.pdbx_strand_id
1 'polypeptide(L)'
;MKIKYFEEKNTIISELKAVGVSEEQAEVVADCFVTADEYGVTSHGINVLQAHVDKVKRGGYNLNPSLKIVRQSPAFAVVDGDNGFGPVSADYCMNLAVERAKKVGVFQVFSKNNNTVGPAFYYPLKAAEQGCIGILFSNSPAQMAPFGGKEKLLGTNPFSAVIPVPGYDPIIVDMATSVVAKSKFKQYKEAGKRLPDGWALDEDGKPTNDPDEGMKGLVLPMAGFKGYSIAMLIDLISGLVSGAAYLNNVGRFYSVDNKRMNVGFCCIAIDPKVVLGEEYASAIAEYVATVRNSKRSGEGPVCVPGDDRLTFYKNNM
;
A
#
# COMPACT_ATOMS: atom_id res chain seq x y z
N MET A 1 -0.43 9.79 -24.35
CA MET A 1 -0.43 9.09 -23.05
C MET A 1 0.71 9.55 -22.14
N LYS A 2 1.98 9.53 -22.56
CA LYS A 2 3.06 10.27 -21.84
C LYS A 2 2.71 11.73 -21.52
N ILE A 3 2.02 12.42 -22.44
CA ILE A 3 1.52 13.79 -22.21
C ILE A 3 0.57 13.85 -21.01
N LYS A 4 -0.37 12.90 -20.91
CA LYS A 4 -1.30 12.81 -19.77
C LYS A 4 -0.56 12.55 -18.45
N TYR A 5 0.43 11.65 -18.44
CA TYR A 5 1.30 11.43 -17.27
C TYR A 5 1.94 12.73 -16.80
N PHE A 6 2.60 13.46 -17.71
CA PHE A 6 3.30 14.70 -17.35
C PHE A 6 2.33 15.80 -16.93
N GLU A 7 1.18 15.94 -17.59
CA GLU A 7 0.13 16.89 -17.22
C GLU A 7 -0.43 16.59 -15.82
N GLU A 8 -0.74 15.32 -15.54
CA GLU A 8 -1.27 14.86 -14.26
C GLU A 8 -0.25 15.07 -13.13
N LYS A 9 1.00 14.66 -13.36
CA LYS A 9 2.11 14.85 -12.43
C LYS A 9 2.34 16.33 -12.14
N ASN A 10 2.40 17.18 -13.17
CA ASN A 10 2.59 18.63 -13.03
C ASN A 10 1.42 19.28 -12.28
N THR A 11 0.19 18.80 -12.49
CA THR A 11 -0.99 19.27 -11.76
C THR A 11 -0.86 18.97 -10.27
N ILE A 12 -0.53 17.72 -9.91
CA ILE A 12 -0.33 17.32 -8.51
C ILE A 12 0.79 18.14 -7.86
N ILE A 13 1.93 18.29 -8.53
CA ILE A 13 3.06 19.09 -8.01
C ILE A 13 2.62 20.54 -7.76
N SER A 14 1.93 21.14 -8.72
CA SER A 14 1.48 22.53 -8.63
C SER A 14 0.51 22.75 -7.47
N GLU A 15 -0.47 21.86 -7.29
CA GLU A 15 -1.44 21.95 -6.19
C GLU A 15 -0.79 21.75 -4.82
N LEU A 16 0.14 20.79 -4.69
CA LEU A 16 0.87 20.57 -3.44
C LEU A 16 1.78 21.75 -3.08
N LYS A 17 2.49 22.30 -4.07
CA LYS A 17 3.32 23.51 -3.88
C LYS A 17 2.48 24.72 -3.48
N ALA A 18 1.28 24.87 -4.05
CA ALA A 18 0.37 25.96 -3.71
C ALA A 18 -0.09 25.94 -2.23
N VAL A 19 0.00 24.79 -1.55
CA VAL A 19 -0.27 24.66 -0.11
C VAL A 19 0.99 24.50 0.75
N GLY A 20 2.17 24.83 0.21
CA GLY A 20 3.41 24.93 0.96
C GLY A 20 4.21 23.63 1.08
N VAL A 21 3.87 22.58 0.32
CA VAL A 21 4.70 21.37 0.20
C VAL A 21 5.93 21.71 -0.64
N SER A 22 7.13 21.31 -0.18
CA SER A 22 8.37 21.49 -0.95
C SER A 22 8.31 20.74 -2.28
N GLU A 23 9.02 21.23 -3.29
CA GLU A 23 9.10 20.58 -4.61
C GLU A 23 9.55 19.11 -4.54
N GLU A 24 10.57 18.80 -3.75
CA GLU A 24 11.07 17.42 -3.56
C GLU A 24 9.98 16.47 -3.05
N GLN A 25 9.26 16.85 -1.99
CA GLN A 25 8.14 16.05 -1.47
C GLN A 25 6.98 15.97 -2.48
N ALA A 26 6.69 17.06 -3.19
CA ALA A 26 5.62 17.10 -4.17
C ALA A 26 5.90 16.17 -5.35
N GLU A 27 7.15 16.08 -5.81
CA GLU A 27 7.60 15.13 -6.84
C GLU A 27 7.37 13.67 -6.42
N VAL A 28 7.73 13.31 -5.19
CA VAL A 28 7.53 11.93 -4.67
C VAL A 28 6.04 11.59 -4.57
N VAL A 29 5.22 12.51 -4.05
CA VAL A 29 3.77 12.29 -3.94
C VAL A 29 3.12 12.20 -5.32
N ALA A 30 3.51 13.07 -6.25
CA ALA A 30 2.98 13.07 -7.61
C ALA A 30 3.35 11.80 -8.37
N ASP A 31 4.61 11.37 -8.30
CA ASP A 31 5.05 10.10 -8.89
C ASP A 31 4.25 8.92 -8.33
N CYS A 32 4.11 8.86 -7.00
CA CYS A 32 3.32 7.83 -6.33
C CYS A 32 1.86 7.77 -6.81
N PHE A 33 1.20 8.91 -6.93
CA PHE A 33 -0.21 8.98 -7.33
C PHE A 33 -0.41 8.65 -8.81
N VAL A 34 0.43 9.20 -9.67
CA VAL A 34 0.32 8.94 -11.11
C VAL A 34 0.65 7.48 -11.41
N THR A 35 1.64 6.87 -10.75
CA THR A 35 1.88 5.42 -10.87
C THR A 35 0.65 4.62 -10.40
N ALA A 36 -0.06 5.06 -9.35
CA ALA A 36 -1.30 4.42 -8.94
C ALA A 36 -2.34 4.42 -10.07
N ASP A 37 -2.55 5.57 -10.72
CA ASP A 37 -3.51 5.70 -11.81
C ASP A 37 -3.09 4.90 -13.05
N GLU A 38 -1.80 4.91 -13.41
CA GLU A 38 -1.25 4.13 -14.52
C GLU A 38 -1.42 2.62 -14.32
N TYR A 39 -1.36 2.12 -13.10
CA TYR A 39 -1.57 0.69 -12.78
C TYR A 39 -3.03 0.36 -12.42
N GLY A 40 -3.96 1.30 -12.60
CA GLY A 40 -5.40 1.09 -12.39
C GLY A 40 -5.86 1.13 -10.94
N VAL A 41 -5.02 1.61 -10.01
CA VAL A 41 -5.30 1.78 -8.59
C VAL A 41 -5.81 3.19 -8.30
N THR A 42 -6.78 3.63 -9.09
CA THR A 42 -7.26 5.03 -9.10
C THR A 42 -7.88 5.52 -7.80
N SER A 43 -8.25 4.59 -6.90
CA SER A 43 -8.69 4.92 -5.54
C SER A 43 -7.60 5.51 -4.64
N HIS A 44 -6.33 5.42 -5.04
CA HIS A 44 -5.17 5.94 -4.31
C HIS A 44 -4.28 6.84 -5.20
N GLY A 45 -4.77 7.24 -6.38
CA GLY A 45 -4.11 8.17 -7.30
C GLY A 45 -4.61 9.60 -7.15
N ILE A 46 -4.72 10.36 -8.25
CA ILE A 46 -5.11 11.78 -8.24
C ILE A 46 -6.48 12.03 -7.58
N ASN A 47 -7.38 11.05 -7.56
CA ASN A 47 -8.69 11.17 -6.91
C ASN A 47 -8.63 11.50 -5.41
N VAL A 48 -7.50 11.23 -4.73
CA VAL A 48 -7.32 11.60 -3.31
C VAL A 48 -6.53 12.90 -3.11
N LEU A 49 -6.05 13.55 -4.19
CA LEU A 49 -5.25 14.77 -4.12
C LEU A 49 -5.94 15.88 -3.32
N GLN A 50 -7.21 16.17 -3.62
CA GLN A 50 -7.94 17.22 -2.92
C GLN A 50 -8.03 16.95 -1.41
N ALA A 51 -8.21 15.69 -1.00
CA ALA A 51 -8.23 15.32 0.42
C ALA A 51 -6.86 15.51 1.10
N HIS A 52 -5.77 15.28 0.38
CA HIS A 52 -4.42 15.62 0.84
C HIS A 52 -4.23 17.13 0.98
N VAL A 53 -4.63 17.92 -0.03
CA VAL A 53 -4.59 19.39 -0.03
C VAL A 53 -5.38 19.96 1.14
N ASP A 54 -6.61 19.49 1.37
CA ASP A 54 -7.44 19.92 2.49
C ASP A 54 -6.82 19.55 3.83
N LYS A 55 -6.19 18.38 3.91
CA LYS A 55 -5.48 17.94 5.11
C LYS A 55 -4.20 18.75 5.39
N VAL A 56 -3.50 19.23 4.35
CA VAL A 56 -2.40 20.20 4.52
C VAL A 56 -2.93 21.52 5.07
N LYS A 57 -3.98 22.09 4.48
CA LYS A 57 -4.56 23.37 4.90
C LYS A 57 -4.98 23.42 6.37
N ARG A 58 -5.41 22.28 6.92
CA ARG A 58 -5.76 22.15 8.35
C ARG A 58 -4.61 21.76 9.28
N GLY A 59 -3.37 21.67 8.78
CA GLY A 59 -2.18 21.34 9.58
C GLY A 59 -2.03 19.85 9.93
N GLY A 60 -2.61 18.95 9.12
CA GLY A 60 -2.55 17.50 9.36
C GLY A 60 -1.19 16.85 9.02
N TYR A 61 -0.27 17.60 8.43
CA TYR A 61 1.08 17.18 8.04
C TYR A 61 2.13 18.08 8.68
N ASN A 62 3.29 17.50 8.99
CA ASN A 62 4.51 18.30 9.05
C ASN A 62 5.01 18.50 7.61
N LEU A 63 5.06 19.74 7.13
CA LEU A 63 5.51 20.06 5.77
C LEU A 63 7.03 20.12 5.61
N ASN A 64 7.77 20.15 6.73
CA ASN A 64 9.23 20.06 6.75
C ASN A 64 9.65 18.88 7.65
N PRO A 65 9.26 17.64 7.31
CA PRO A 65 9.51 16.49 8.17
C PRO A 65 11.02 16.20 8.23
N SER A 66 11.53 15.91 9.43
CA SER A 66 12.89 15.44 9.61
C SER A 66 12.90 13.93 9.74
N LEU A 67 13.00 13.23 8.61
CA LEU A 67 13.09 11.76 8.58
C LEU A 67 14.39 11.31 9.27
N LYS A 68 14.26 10.55 10.37
CA LYS A 68 15.41 10.15 11.20
C LYS A 68 15.39 8.68 11.50
N ILE A 69 16.55 8.03 11.33
CA ILE A 69 16.80 6.70 11.90
C ILE A 69 16.95 6.85 13.41
N VAL A 70 15.96 6.37 14.17
CA VAL A 70 15.94 6.46 15.64
C VAL A 70 16.49 5.21 16.32
N ARG A 71 16.60 4.10 15.58
CA ARG A 71 17.22 2.84 16.03
C ARG A 71 17.72 2.07 14.82
N GLN A 72 18.84 1.38 14.94
CA GLN A 72 19.35 0.54 13.87
C GLN A 72 20.18 -0.64 14.40
N SER A 73 20.34 -1.65 13.57
CA SER A 73 21.23 -2.79 13.72
C SER A 73 21.73 -3.21 12.32
N PRO A 74 22.63 -4.21 12.21
CA PRO A 74 23.00 -4.75 10.90
C PRO A 74 21.83 -5.32 10.09
N ALA A 75 20.71 -5.69 10.74
CA ALA A 75 19.57 -6.31 10.08
C ALA A 75 18.36 -5.37 9.87
N PHE A 76 18.28 -4.25 10.62
CA PHE A 76 17.12 -3.37 10.52
C PHE A 76 17.40 -1.92 10.88
N ALA A 77 16.51 -1.02 10.44
CA ALA A 77 16.39 0.35 10.94
C ALA A 77 14.94 0.64 11.39
N VAL A 78 14.78 1.61 12.29
CA VAL A 78 13.50 2.23 12.64
C VAL A 78 13.58 3.70 12.29
N VAL A 79 12.66 4.18 11.47
CA VAL A 79 12.57 5.56 11.00
C VAL A 79 11.37 6.26 11.65
N ASP A 80 11.58 7.49 12.12
CA ASP A 80 10.47 8.39 12.47
C ASP A 80 10.09 9.22 11.24
N GLY A 81 8.83 9.12 10.82
CA GLY A 81 8.28 9.85 9.68
C GLY A 81 7.90 11.30 9.97
N ASP A 82 7.99 11.72 11.23
CA ASP A 82 7.76 13.09 11.69
C ASP A 82 6.40 13.68 11.25
N ASN A 83 5.36 12.85 11.19
CA ASN A 83 4.03 13.19 10.69
C ASN A 83 4.03 13.78 9.26
N GLY A 84 5.04 13.43 8.46
CA GLY A 84 5.13 13.80 7.04
C GLY A 84 4.14 13.03 6.17
N PHE A 85 4.28 13.22 4.85
CA PHE A 85 3.55 12.44 3.86
C PHE A 85 4.01 10.98 3.89
N GLY A 86 3.05 10.05 3.90
CA GLY A 86 3.37 8.62 3.82
C GLY A 86 4.22 8.26 2.62
N PRO A 87 3.90 8.72 1.38
CA PRO A 87 4.75 8.51 0.21
C PRO A 87 6.21 8.91 0.39
N VAL A 88 6.47 10.09 0.97
CA VAL A 88 7.83 10.57 1.23
C VAL A 88 8.56 9.66 2.21
N SER A 89 7.92 9.33 3.33
CA SER A 89 8.53 8.47 4.35
C SER A 89 8.77 7.03 3.88
N ALA A 90 7.82 6.44 3.13
CA ALA A 90 7.89 5.06 2.67
C ALA A 90 8.87 4.90 1.51
N ASP A 91 8.98 5.91 0.63
CA ASP A 91 10.01 5.95 -0.40
C ASP A 91 11.42 5.99 0.20
N TYR A 92 11.65 6.89 1.16
CA TYR A 92 12.91 6.93 1.91
C TYR A 92 13.23 5.59 2.57
N CYS A 93 12.26 4.97 3.25
CA CYS A 93 12.45 3.70 3.93
C CYS A 93 12.75 2.54 2.97
N MET A 94 12.07 2.48 1.82
CA MET A 94 12.32 1.43 0.83
C MET A 94 13.69 1.60 0.16
N ASN A 95 14.08 2.83 -0.20
CA ASN A 95 15.41 3.09 -0.75
C ASN A 95 16.51 2.72 0.24
N LEU A 96 16.33 3.04 1.54
CA LEU A 96 17.23 2.59 2.60
C LEU A 96 17.27 1.06 2.71
N ALA A 97 16.13 0.38 2.62
CA ALA A 97 16.08 -1.08 2.63
C ALA A 97 16.87 -1.68 1.45
N VAL A 98 16.66 -1.18 0.24
CA VAL A 98 17.36 -1.63 -0.98
C VAL A 98 18.87 -1.40 -0.88
N GLU A 99 19.29 -0.20 -0.46
CA GLU A 99 20.71 0.15 -0.32
C GLU A 99 21.45 -0.82 0.62
N ARG A 100 20.79 -1.22 1.71
CA ARG A 100 21.36 -2.12 2.71
C ARG A 100 21.25 -3.58 2.29
N ALA A 101 20.12 -3.99 1.70
CA ALA A 101 19.92 -5.36 1.21
C ALA A 101 20.95 -5.75 0.16
N LYS A 102 21.35 -4.83 -0.73
CA LYS A 102 22.44 -5.05 -1.71
C LYS A 102 23.80 -5.43 -1.07
N LYS A 103 23.99 -5.14 0.22
CA LYS A 103 25.22 -5.45 0.96
C LYS A 103 25.13 -6.75 1.76
N VAL A 104 23.94 -7.10 2.26
CA VAL A 104 23.77 -8.19 3.24
C VAL A 104 22.69 -9.22 2.86
N GLY A 105 22.10 -9.09 1.67
CA GLY A 105 21.06 -9.98 1.14
C GLY A 105 19.65 -9.58 1.56
N VAL A 106 19.41 -9.21 2.81
CA VAL A 106 18.08 -8.78 3.30
C VAL A 106 18.21 -7.62 4.27
N PHE A 107 17.38 -6.59 4.12
CA PHE A 107 17.27 -5.53 5.11
C PHE A 107 15.84 -5.04 5.25
N GLN A 108 15.46 -4.70 6.47
CA GLN A 108 14.11 -4.26 6.82
C GLN A 108 14.12 -2.90 7.53
N VAL A 109 13.18 -2.04 7.18
CA VAL A 109 13.02 -0.70 7.74
C VAL A 109 11.60 -0.58 8.27
N PHE A 110 11.48 -0.45 9.58
CA PHE A 110 10.22 -0.11 10.24
C PHE A 110 10.07 1.40 10.26
N SER A 111 8.85 1.89 10.12
CA SER A 111 8.57 3.32 10.25
C SER A 111 7.37 3.58 11.13
N LYS A 112 7.42 4.68 11.88
CA LYS A 112 6.36 5.16 12.77
C LYS A 112 6.07 6.64 12.55
N ASN A 113 4.96 7.12 13.12
CA ASN A 113 4.58 8.54 13.08
C ASN A 113 4.41 9.05 11.64
N ASN A 114 3.73 8.27 10.79
CA ASN A 114 3.48 8.62 9.39
C ASN A 114 2.01 8.96 9.15
N ASN A 115 1.73 9.56 8.00
CA ASN A 115 0.41 9.54 7.38
C ASN A 115 0.25 8.31 6.47
N THR A 116 -0.94 8.14 5.88
CA THR A 116 -1.23 7.04 4.95
C THR A 116 -0.18 6.92 3.83
N VAL A 117 0.24 5.68 3.54
CA VAL A 117 1.22 5.35 2.50
C VAL A 117 0.60 5.25 1.10
N GLY A 118 -0.69 5.50 0.92
CA GLY A 118 -1.30 5.44 -0.42
C GLY A 118 -1.21 4.03 -1.04
N PRO A 119 -0.88 3.89 -2.34
CA PRO A 119 -0.81 2.61 -3.04
C PRO A 119 0.38 1.77 -2.56
N ALA A 120 0.12 0.68 -1.84
CA ALA A 120 1.17 -0.12 -1.19
C ALA A 120 2.21 -0.71 -2.16
N PHE A 121 1.81 -1.06 -3.39
CA PHE A 121 2.70 -1.65 -4.40
C PHE A 121 3.76 -0.72 -4.97
N TYR A 122 3.57 0.60 -4.87
CA TYR A 122 4.48 1.60 -5.45
C TYR A 122 5.91 1.44 -4.92
N TYR A 123 6.08 1.25 -3.62
CA TYR A 123 7.40 1.16 -3.01
C TYR A 123 8.12 -0.16 -3.35
N PRO A 124 7.48 -1.34 -3.18
CA PRO A 124 8.04 -2.58 -3.67
C PRO A 124 8.41 -2.57 -5.16
N LEU A 125 7.62 -1.89 -6.00
CA LEU A 125 7.91 -1.73 -7.43
C LEU A 125 9.26 -1.04 -7.64
N LYS A 126 9.54 0.06 -6.93
CA LYS A 126 10.84 0.75 -6.98
C LYS A 126 12.01 -0.11 -6.51
N ALA A 127 11.78 -1.04 -5.57
CA ALA A 127 12.80 -2.00 -5.19
C ALA A 127 13.07 -3.02 -6.31
N ALA A 128 12.01 -3.52 -6.96
CA ALA A 128 12.11 -4.45 -8.09
C ALA A 128 12.81 -3.83 -9.30
N GLU A 129 12.56 -2.56 -9.60
CA GLU A 129 13.30 -1.81 -10.63
C GLU A 129 14.81 -1.76 -10.36
N GLN A 130 15.21 -1.86 -9.10
CA GLN A 130 16.60 -1.91 -8.66
C GLN A 130 17.16 -3.33 -8.50
N GLY A 131 16.40 -4.34 -8.94
CA GLY A 131 16.77 -5.76 -8.91
C GLY A 131 16.53 -6.45 -7.57
N CYS A 132 15.87 -5.81 -6.60
CA CYS A 132 15.56 -6.39 -5.30
C CYS A 132 14.08 -6.79 -5.23
N ILE A 133 13.77 -7.90 -4.56
CA ILE A 133 12.38 -8.16 -4.14
C ILE A 133 12.02 -7.11 -3.09
N GLY A 134 10.99 -6.32 -3.35
CA GLY A 134 10.43 -5.38 -2.40
C GLY A 134 9.22 -5.95 -1.70
N ILE A 135 9.05 -5.67 -0.41
CA ILE A 135 7.86 -6.01 0.37
C ILE A 135 7.49 -4.81 1.23
N LEU A 136 6.20 -4.47 1.26
CA LEU A 136 5.64 -3.47 2.16
C LEU A 136 4.38 -4.02 2.82
N PHE A 137 4.26 -3.81 4.13
CA PHE A 137 2.99 -3.93 4.82
C PHE A 137 2.79 -2.78 5.79
N SER A 138 1.56 -2.27 5.87
CA SER A 138 1.19 -1.09 6.65
C SER A 138 -0.04 -1.40 7.48
N ASN A 139 -0.12 -0.85 8.69
CA ASN A 139 -1.42 -0.81 9.36
C ASN A 139 -2.27 0.35 8.83
N SER A 140 -3.56 0.32 9.12
CA SER A 140 -4.50 1.35 8.67
C SER A 140 -5.60 1.59 9.71
N PRO A 141 -6.36 2.70 9.61
CA PRO A 141 -7.43 3.00 10.56
C PRO A 141 -8.46 1.87 10.66
N ALA A 142 -8.92 1.57 11.86
CA ALA A 142 -9.76 0.41 12.12
C ALA A 142 -11.07 0.38 11.28
N GLN A 143 -11.28 -0.72 10.55
CA GLN A 143 -12.45 -1.00 9.71
C GLN A 143 -13.02 -2.41 9.90
N MET A 144 -12.25 -3.32 10.48
CA MET A 144 -12.57 -4.72 10.72
C MET A 144 -12.62 -5.02 12.21
N ALA A 145 -13.44 -5.99 12.60
CA ALA A 145 -13.47 -6.49 13.97
C ALA A 145 -12.58 -7.71 14.13
N PRO A 146 -12.11 -8.01 15.36
CA PRO A 146 -11.54 -9.31 15.64
C PRO A 146 -12.54 -10.41 15.34
N PHE A 147 -12.06 -11.60 14.99
CA PHE A 147 -12.94 -12.72 14.69
C PHE A 147 -13.89 -13.00 15.86
N GLY A 148 -15.21 -13.02 15.59
CA GLY A 148 -16.26 -13.18 16.60
C GLY A 148 -16.65 -11.90 17.36
N GLY A 149 -15.95 -10.79 17.15
CA GLY A 149 -16.29 -9.47 17.69
C GLY A 149 -17.05 -8.59 16.69
N LYS A 150 -17.50 -7.43 17.17
CA LYS A 150 -18.16 -6.39 16.35
C LYS A 150 -17.56 -4.99 16.50
N GLU A 151 -16.49 -4.85 17.28
CA GLU A 151 -15.79 -3.57 17.46
C GLU A 151 -14.73 -3.38 16.39
N LYS A 152 -14.67 -2.20 15.77
CA LYS A 152 -13.61 -1.85 14.81
C LYS A 152 -12.27 -1.73 15.52
N LEU A 153 -11.44 -2.76 15.40
CA LEU A 153 -10.12 -2.77 16.00
C LEU A 153 -9.00 -2.91 14.98
N LEU A 154 -9.19 -3.57 13.84
CA LEU A 154 -8.14 -3.78 12.84
C LEU A 154 -8.43 -2.97 11.57
N GLY A 155 -7.39 -2.41 10.96
CA GLY A 155 -7.49 -1.85 9.62
C GLY A 155 -7.59 -2.93 8.55
N THR A 156 -7.79 -2.53 7.30
CA THR A 156 -7.68 -3.42 6.12
C THR A 156 -6.23 -3.78 5.79
N ASN A 157 -5.28 -3.25 6.57
CA ASN A 157 -3.86 -3.59 6.67
C ASN A 157 -3.29 -4.25 5.41
N PRO A 158 -2.84 -3.47 4.42
CA PRO A 158 -2.37 -3.99 3.14
C PRO A 158 -1.05 -4.74 3.27
N PHE A 159 -0.87 -5.73 2.40
CA PHE A 159 0.38 -6.43 2.13
C PHE A 159 0.69 -6.34 0.63
N SER A 160 1.89 -5.89 0.31
CA SER A 160 2.38 -5.88 -1.06
C SER A 160 3.80 -6.43 -1.15
N ALA A 161 4.07 -7.17 -2.23
CA ALA A 161 5.39 -7.61 -2.63
C ALA A 161 5.54 -7.50 -4.14
N VAL A 162 6.69 -7.05 -4.62
CA VAL A 162 7.01 -7.02 -6.05
C VAL A 162 8.33 -7.72 -6.27
N ILE A 163 8.31 -8.70 -7.17
CA ILE A 163 9.43 -9.60 -7.45
C ILE A 163 9.97 -9.26 -8.84
N PRO A 164 11.25 -8.86 -8.96
CA PRO A 164 11.84 -8.58 -10.26
C PRO A 164 12.02 -9.88 -11.07
N VAL A 165 11.74 -9.81 -12.37
CA VAL A 165 12.01 -10.88 -13.32
C VAL A 165 12.92 -10.29 -14.40
N PRO A 166 14.25 -10.45 -14.32
CA PRO A 166 15.16 -9.77 -15.24
C PRO A 166 14.80 -10.01 -16.72
N GLY A 167 14.58 -8.92 -17.47
CA GLY A 167 14.17 -8.97 -18.88
C GLY A 167 12.66 -9.12 -19.14
N TYR A 168 11.84 -9.21 -18.09
CA TYR A 168 10.38 -9.37 -18.18
C TYR A 168 9.65 -8.46 -17.19
N ASP A 169 8.32 -8.43 -17.26
CA ASP A 169 7.52 -7.73 -16.27
C ASP A 169 7.66 -8.38 -14.88
N PRO A 170 7.64 -7.59 -13.79
CA PRO A 170 7.72 -8.13 -12.44
C PRO A 170 6.43 -8.86 -12.04
N ILE A 171 6.51 -9.73 -11.03
CA ILE A 171 5.32 -10.27 -10.37
C ILE A 171 4.89 -9.25 -9.30
N ILE A 172 3.63 -8.84 -9.31
CA ILE A 172 3.08 -7.84 -8.39
C ILE A 172 2.01 -8.50 -7.52
N VAL A 173 2.31 -8.69 -6.24
CA VAL A 173 1.34 -9.07 -5.21
C VAL A 173 0.95 -7.80 -4.46
N ASP A 174 -0.32 -7.42 -4.49
CA ASP A 174 -0.81 -6.27 -3.74
C ASP A 174 -2.27 -6.48 -3.35
N MET A 175 -2.49 -6.62 -2.04
CA MET A 175 -3.79 -6.99 -1.49
C MET A 175 -4.09 -6.29 -0.17
N ALA A 176 -5.35 -5.94 0.03
CA ALA A 176 -5.87 -5.70 1.36
C ALA A 176 -6.12 -7.04 2.07
N THR A 177 -6.13 -7.02 3.40
CA THR A 177 -6.51 -8.20 4.22
C THR A 177 -8.03 -8.32 4.41
N SER A 178 -8.80 -7.37 3.88
CA SER A 178 -10.25 -7.45 3.73
C SER A 178 -10.65 -8.09 2.41
N VAL A 179 -11.86 -8.66 2.35
CA VAL A 179 -12.41 -9.27 1.13
C VAL A 179 -12.57 -8.25 0.00
N VAL A 180 -12.72 -6.98 0.34
CA VAL A 180 -12.84 -5.86 -0.60
C VAL A 180 -12.43 -4.55 0.07
N ALA A 181 -12.12 -3.51 -0.71
CA ALA A 181 -11.96 -2.16 -0.20
C ALA A 181 -13.31 -1.46 0.00
N LYS A 182 -13.47 -0.64 1.06
CA LYS A 182 -14.69 0.15 1.27
C LYS A 182 -14.98 1.18 0.17
N SER A 183 -13.98 1.56 -0.64
CA SER A 183 -14.21 2.35 -1.86
C SER A 183 -15.16 1.65 -2.84
N LYS A 184 -15.17 0.31 -2.87
CA LYS A 184 -16.14 -0.46 -3.66
C LYS A 184 -17.56 -0.34 -3.12
N PHE A 185 -17.76 -0.18 -1.81
CA PHE A 185 -19.11 0.06 -1.27
C PHE A 185 -19.68 1.36 -1.82
N LYS A 186 -18.85 2.41 -1.89
CA LYS A 186 -19.22 3.69 -2.52
C LYS A 186 -19.58 3.51 -4.01
N GLN A 187 -18.78 2.77 -4.77
CA GLN A 187 -19.06 2.49 -6.19
C GLN A 187 -20.38 1.72 -6.37
N TYR A 188 -20.68 0.75 -5.52
CA TYR A 188 -21.94 0.00 -5.56
C TYR A 188 -23.13 0.90 -5.22
N LYS A 189 -22.98 1.76 -4.20
CA LYS A 189 -23.98 2.78 -3.88
C LYS A 189 -24.24 3.72 -5.05
N GLU A 190 -23.20 4.29 -5.64
CA GLU A 190 -23.29 5.19 -6.79
C GLU A 190 -23.94 4.51 -8.01
N ALA A 191 -23.73 3.19 -8.16
CA ALA A 191 -24.37 2.38 -9.19
C ALA A 191 -25.78 1.87 -8.85
N GLY A 192 -26.31 2.18 -7.66
CA GLY A 192 -27.61 1.68 -7.19
C GLY A 192 -27.66 0.15 -7.00
N LYS A 193 -26.52 -0.49 -6.74
CA LYS A 193 -26.37 -1.94 -6.60
C LYS A 193 -26.18 -2.35 -5.14
N ARG A 194 -26.72 -3.52 -4.77
CA ARG A 194 -26.43 -4.18 -3.48
C ARG A 194 -25.03 -4.79 -3.48
N LEU A 195 -24.40 -4.82 -2.30
CA LEU A 195 -23.12 -5.49 -2.10
C LEU A 195 -23.30 -7.02 -2.27
N PRO A 196 -22.29 -7.74 -2.76
CA PRO A 196 -22.26 -9.19 -2.64
C PRO A 196 -22.32 -9.65 -1.18
N ASP A 197 -22.97 -10.79 -0.94
CA ASP A 197 -23.04 -11.39 0.40
C ASP A 197 -21.63 -11.73 0.92
N GLY A 198 -21.44 -11.56 2.24
CA GLY A 198 -20.14 -11.81 2.88
C GLY A 198 -19.12 -10.68 2.74
N TRP A 199 -19.52 -9.50 2.23
CA TRP A 199 -18.63 -8.33 2.19
C TRP A 199 -18.67 -7.48 3.47
N ALA A 200 -19.85 -7.33 4.08
CA ALA A 200 -20.07 -6.37 5.15
C ALA A 200 -20.94 -6.92 6.29
N LEU A 201 -20.70 -6.35 7.48
CA LEU A 201 -21.63 -6.39 8.60
C LEU A 201 -22.12 -4.95 8.87
N ASP A 202 -23.33 -4.78 9.38
CA ASP A 202 -23.86 -3.50 9.86
C ASP A 202 -23.23 -3.08 11.22
N GLU A 203 -23.75 -2.02 11.84
CA GLU A 203 -23.26 -1.53 13.15
C GLU A 203 -23.58 -2.49 14.31
N ASP A 204 -24.58 -3.35 14.17
CA ASP A 204 -24.93 -4.38 15.15
C ASP A 204 -24.10 -5.66 14.99
N GLY A 205 -23.35 -5.78 13.90
CA GLY A 205 -22.57 -6.96 13.53
C GLY A 205 -23.36 -8.02 12.76
N LYS A 206 -24.52 -7.66 12.20
CA LYS A 206 -25.32 -8.57 11.35
C LYS A 206 -24.90 -8.45 9.89
N PRO A 207 -24.90 -9.55 9.10
CA PRO A 207 -24.62 -9.48 7.67
C PRO A 207 -25.55 -8.50 6.95
N THR A 208 -24.98 -7.65 6.11
CA THR A 208 -25.73 -6.71 5.28
C THR A 208 -25.22 -6.69 3.83
N ASN A 209 -26.13 -6.47 2.90
CA ASN A 209 -25.82 -6.18 1.50
C ASN A 209 -26.19 -4.75 1.09
N ASP A 210 -26.55 -3.91 2.06
CA ASP A 210 -26.76 -2.47 1.86
C ASP A 210 -25.41 -1.73 1.96
N PRO A 211 -25.01 -0.97 0.92
CA PRO A 211 -23.77 -0.21 0.92
C PRO A 211 -23.66 0.85 2.03
N ASP A 212 -24.75 1.48 2.43
CA ASP A 212 -24.80 2.52 3.47
C ASP A 212 -24.68 1.90 4.86
N GLU A 213 -25.36 0.79 5.12
CA GLU A 213 -25.19 0.03 6.36
C GLU A 213 -23.75 -0.51 6.48
N GLY A 214 -23.22 -1.10 5.41
CA GLY A 214 -21.84 -1.62 5.39
C GLY A 214 -20.77 -0.53 5.55
N MET A 215 -21.02 0.70 5.08
CA MET A 215 -20.11 1.82 5.28
C MET A 215 -19.98 2.17 6.77
N LYS A 216 -21.11 2.20 7.48
CA LYS A 216 -21.19 2.46 8.92
C LYS A 216 -20.68 1.28 9.74
N GLY A 217 -20.92 0.05 9.29
CA GLY A 217 -20.46 -1.17 9.92
C GLY A 217 -19.04 -1.59 9.52
N LEU A 218 -18.86 -2.91 9.37
CA LEU A 218 -17.57 -3.60 9.23
C LEU A 218 -17.40 -4.12 7.81
N VAL A 219 -16.15 -4.12 7.33
CA VAL A 219 -15.76 -4.94 6.17
C VAL A 219 -15.18 -6.26 6.68
N LEU A 220 -15.51 -7.37 6.02
CA LEU A 220 -15.05 -8.70 6.44
C LEU A 220 -13.63 -9.01 5.94
N PRO A 221 -12.83 -9.79 6.71
CA PRO A 221 -11.50 -10.22 6.30
C PRO A 221 -11.56 -11.21 5.12
N MET A 222 -10.56 -11.17 4.24
CA MET A 222 -10.43 -12.17 3.19
C MET A 222 -10.23 -13.57 3.78
N ALA A 223 -10.82 -14.61 3.19
CA ALA A 223 -10.67 -15.99 3.66
C ALA A 223 -10.94 -16.18 5.19
N GLY A 224 -11.84 -15.38 5.76
CA GLY A 224 -12.26 -15.47 7.16
C GLY A 224 -11.11 -15.30 8.16
N PHE A 225 -10.92 -16.28 9.05
CA PHE A 225 -9.89 -16.24 10.10
C PHE A 225 -8.47 -16.04 9.56
N LYS A 226 -8.18 -16.47 8.31
CA LYS A 226 -6.86 -16.30 7.69
C LYS A 226 -6.55 -14.82 7.41
N GLY A 227 -7.43 -14.09 6.73
CA GLY A 227 -7.23 -12.66 6.47
C GLY A 227 -7.23 -11.84 7.76
N TYR A 228 -8.05 -12.22 8.74
CA TYR A 228 -8.01 -11.64 10.09
C TYR A 228 -6.64 -11.82 10.74
N SER A 229 -6.09 -13.04 10.70
CA SER A 229 -4.77 -13.34 11.28
C SER A 229 -3.65 -12.56 10.60
N ILE A 230 -3.71 -12.40 9.28
CA ILE A 230 -2.74 -11.57 8.53
C ILE A 230 -2.89 -10.09 8.91
N ALA A 231 -4.12 -9.57 8.99
CA ALA A 231 -4.37 -8.19 9.39
C ALA A 231 -3.81 -7.90 10.80
N MET A 232 -4.04 -8.81 11.75
CA MET A 232 -3.51 -8.71 13.10
C MET A 232 -1.97 -8.76 13.13
N LEU A 233 -1.35 -9.67 12.37
CA LEU A 233 0.11 -9.74 12.26
C LEU A 233 0.70 -8.42 11.75
N ILE A 234 0.09 -7.84 10.71
CA ILE A 234 0.52 -6.56 10.15
C ILE A 234 0.35 -5.43 11.18
N ASP A 235 -0.74 -5.40 11.95
CA ASP A 235 -0.93 -4.37 12.99
C ASP A 235 0.10 -4.50 14.12
N LEU A 236 0.42 -5.73 14.53
CA LEU A 236 1.44 -5.99 15.54
C LEU A 236 2.83 -5.57 15.06
N ILE A 237 3.21 -5.87 13.81
CA ILE A 237 4.55 -5.54 13.32
C ILE A 237 4.64 -4.05 12.95
N SER A 238 3.73 -3.57 12.10
CA SER A 238 3.77 -2.23 11.56
C SER A 238 3.23 -1.18 12.51
N GLY A 239 2.30 -1.52 13.40
CA GLY A 239 1.80 -0.62 14.44
C GLY A 239 2.63 -0.72 15.71
N LEU A 240 2.49 -1.84 16.44
CA LEU A 240 3.05 -2.00 17.78
C LEU A 240 4.59 -2.05 17.78
N VAL A 241 5.20 -2.93 16.99
CA VAL A 241 6.67 -3.15 17.00
C VAL A 241 7.44 -1.96 16.41
N SER A 242 6.90 -1.29 15.39
CA SER A 242 7.51 -0.07 14.85
C SER A 242 7.48 1.11 15.84
N GLY A 243 6.59 1.06 16.84
CA GLY A 243 6.31 2.15 17.77
C GLY A 243 5.31 3.18 17.25
N ALA A 244 4.51 2.84 16.25
CA ALA A 244 3.41 3.64 15.74
C ALA A 244 2.11 3.41 16.54
N ALA A 245 1.00 4.03 16.12
CA ALA A 245 -0.31 3.67 16.64
C ALA A 245 -0.72 2.28 16.13
N TYR A 246 -1.56 1.60 16.90
CA TYR A 246 -2.08 0.26 16.58
C TYR A 246 -3.55 0.17 17.00
N LEU A 247 -4.21 -0.86 16.47
CA LEU A 247 -5.65 -1.08 16.60
C LEU A 247 -6.49 0.17 16.25
N ASN A 248 -7.47 0.50 17.09
CA ASN A 248 -8.35 1.66 16.93
C ASN A 248 -7.69 3.02 17.28
N ASN A 249 -6.39 3.03 17.65
CA ASN A 249 -5.64 4.26 17.89
C ASN A 249 -5.04 4.87 16.62
N VAL A 250 -5.08 4.15 15.48
CA VAL A 250 -4.62 4.70 14.19
C VAL A 250 -5.60 5.77 13.72
N GLY A 251 -5.13 7.01 13.66
CA GLY A 251 -5.97 8.17 13.31
C GLY A 251 -6.46 8.11 11.86
N ARG A 252 -7.67 8.63 11.61
CA ARG A 252 -8.33 8.51 10.30
C ARG A 252 -7.88 9.61 9.34
N PHE A 253 -7.64 9.25 8.09
CA PHE A 253 -7.23 10.20 7.05
C PHE A 253 -8.23 11.36 6.87
N TYR A 254 -9.53 11.05 6.83
CA TYR A 254 -10.61 12.02 6.64
C TYR A 254 -11.11 12.70 7.95
N SER A 255 -10.48 12.44 9.10
CA SER A 255 -10.91 13.07 10.38
C SER A 255 -10.59 14.55 10.42
N VAL A 256 -11.48 15.37 11.00
CA VAL A 256 -11.31 16.82 11.15
C VAL A 256 -10.70 17.24 12.49
N ASP A 257 -10.42 16.29 13.38
CA ASP A 257 -9.93 16.58 14.74
C ASP A 257 -8.44 16.91 14.82
N ASN A 258 -7.80 17.15 13.66
CA ASN A 258 -6.37 17.47 13.48
C ASN A 258 -5.41 16.49 14.19
N LYS A 259 -5.88 15.30 14.58
CA LYS A 259 -5.03 14.28 15.17
C LYS A 259 -4.15 13.66 14.09
N ARG A 260 -2.89 13.44 14.46
CA ARG A 260 -1.94 12.67 13.66
C ARG A 260 -2.51 11.28 13.40
N MET A 261 -2.27 10.73 12.22
CA MET A 261 -2.68 9.35 11.97
C MET A 261 -1.78 8.36 12.74
N ASN A 262 -0.49 8.67 12.82
CA ASN A 262 0.53 7.80 13.39
C ASN A 262 0.46 6.38 12.80
N VAL A 263 0.34 6.30 11.47
CA VAL A 263 0.45 5.05 10.72
C VAL A 263 1.87 4.53 10.85
N GLY A 264 2.00 3.21 10.97
CA GLY A 264 3.27 2.55 10.83
C GLY A 264 3.26 1.53 9.70
N PHE A 265 4.45 1.25 9.20
CA PHE A 265 4.69 0.31 8.11
C PHE A 265 6.07 -0.32 8.23
N CYS A 266 6.29 -1.39 7.46
CA CYS A 266 7.57 -2.03 7.32
C CYS A 266 7.88 -2.17 5.82
N CYS A 267 9.07 -1.72 5.41
CA CYS A 267 9.65 -1.97 4.10
C CYS A 267 10.72 -3.06 4.25
N ILE A 268 10.71 -4.07 3.39
CA ILE A 268 11.73 -5.10 3.33
C ILE A 268 12.25 -5.17 1.91
N ALA A 269 13.57 -5.19 1.75
CA ALA A 269 14.21 -5.50 0.49
C ALA A 269 15.04 -6.77 0.64
N ILE A 270 14.94 -7.65 -0.35
CA ILE A 270 15.75 -8.85 -0.48
C ILE A 270 16.49 -8.74 -1.81
N ASP A 271 17.82 -8.78 -1.79
CA ASP A 271 18.62 -8.89 -3.00
C ASP A 271 18.74 -10.38 -3.37
N PRO A 272 17.99 -10.85 -4.39
CA PRO A 272 17.99 -12.25 -4.75
C PRO A 272 19.33 -12.71 -5.35
N LYS A 273 20.17 -11.80 -5.88
CA LYS A 273 21.52 -12.17 -6.35
C LYS A 273 22.46 -12.46 -5.19
N VAL A 274 22.32 -11.73 -4.09
CA VAL A 274 23.11 -12.01 -2.88
C VAL A 274 22.62 -13.29 -2.18
N VAL A 275 21.31 -13.57 -2.21
CA VAL A 275 20.73 -14.74 -1.53
C VAL A 275 20.88 -16.03 -2.35
N LEU A 276 20.51 -16.01 -3.64
CA LEU A 276 20.50 -17.20 -4.50
C LEU A 276 21.75 -17.30 -5.39
N GLY A 277 22.34 -16.17 -5.78
CA GLY A 277 23.45 -16.13 -6.73
C GLY A 277 23.03 -15.69 -8.13
N GLU A 278 23.93 -15.91 -9.10
CA GLU A 278 23.72 -15.54 -10.52
C GLU A 278 22.62 -16.40 -11.18
N GLU A 279 22.26 -17.54 -10.56
CA GLU A 279 21.21 -18.46 -11.00
C GLU A 279 19.81 -17.84 -10.90
N TYR A 280 19.65 -16.75 -10.14
CA TYR A 280 18.33 -16.14 -9.91
C TYR A 280 17.61 -15.79 -11.21
N ALA A 281 18.29 -15.15 -12.16
CA ALA A 281 17.66 -14.70 -13.40
C ALA A 281 17.08 -15.88 -14.21
N SER A 282 17.83 -16.98 -14.33
CA SER A 282 17.34 -18.20 -14.98
C SER A 282 16.22 -18.87 -14.20
N ALA A 283 16.37 -18.99 -12.87
CA ALA A 283 15.41 -19.72 -12.04
C ALA A 283 14.04 -19.02 -11.99
N ILE A 284 14.01 -17.69 -11.87
CA ILE A 284 12.75 -16.94 -11.85
C ILE A 284 12.07 -16.92 -13.23
N ALA A 285 12.85 -16.83 -14.30
CA ALA A 285 12.31 -16.93 -15.67
C ALA A 285 11.69 -18.32 -15.91
N GLU A 286 12.36 -19.39 -15.50
CA GLU A 286 11.83 -20.76 -15.57
C GLU A 286 10.57 -20.92 -14.71
N TYR A 287 10.55 -20.38 -13.49
CA TYR A 287 9.37 -20.41 -12.61
C TYR A 287 8.16 -19.76 -13.28
N VAL A 288 8.33 -18.54 -13.81
CA VAL A 288 7.25 -17.80 -14.48
C VAL A 288 6.80 -18.54 -15.74
N ALA A 289 7.73 -19.02 -16.56
CA ALA A 289 7.41 -19.78 -17.76
C ALA A 289 6.63 -21.07 -17.43
N THR A 290 7.03 -21.78 -16.38
CA THR A 290 6.35 -23.01 -15.93
C THR A 290 4.91 -22.73 -15.50
N VAL A 291 4.69 -21.67 -14.72
CA VAL A 291 3.33 -21.28 -14.30
C VAL A 291 2.48 -20.91 -15.52
N ARG A 292 2.99 -20.03 -16.39
CA ARG A 292 2.25 -19.55 -17.58
C ARG A 292 1.94 -20.65 -18.60
N ASN A 293 2.82 -21.65 -18.72
CA ASN A 293 2.66 -22.79 -19.63
C ASN A 293 1.92 -23.98 -19.02
N SER A 294 1.45 -23.86 -17.77
CA SER A 294 0.66 -24.91 -17.13
C SER A 294 -0.69 -25.15 -17.85
N LYS A 295 -1.29 -26.32 -17.63
CA LYS A 295 -2.57 -26.68 -18.25
C LYS A 295 -3.67 -25.72 -17.81
N ARG A 296 -4.35 -25.13 -18.78
CA ARG A 296 -5.50 -24.22 -18.56
C ARG A 296 -6.76 -25.01 -18.26
N SER A 297 -7.63 -24.47 -17.42
CA SER A 297 -8.98 -24.99 -17.16
C SER A 297 -10.09 -24.26 -17.93
N GLY A 298 -9.77 -23.22 -18.71
CA GLY A 298 -10.72 -22.40 -19.46
C GLY A 298 -10.06 -21.61 -20.59
N GLU A 299 -10.81 -20.67 -21.19
CA GLU A 299 -10.39 -19.95 -22.41
C GLU A 299 -9.32 -18.87 -22.17
N GLY A 300 -9.16 -18.41 -20.93
CA GLY A 300 -8.16 -17.39 -20.56
C GLY A 300 -6.74 -17.94 -20.40
N PRO A 301 -5.71 -17.08 -20.53
CA PRO A 301 -4.34 -17.45 -20.19
C PRO A 301 -4.20 -17.75 -18.68
N VAL A 302 -3.23 -18.58 -18.32
CA VAL A 302 -2.80 -18.68 -16.91
C VAL A 302 -2.05 -17.40 -16.56
N CYS A 303 -2.52 -16.70 -15.53
CA CYS A 303 -1.94 -15.44 -15.09
C CYS A 303 -1.02 -15.64 -13.88
N VAL A 304 -0.04 -14.75 -13.74
CA VAL A 304 0.69 -14.53 -12.48
C VAL A 304 0.16 -13.26 -11.81
N PRO A 305 0.32 -13.10 -10.48
CA PRO A 305 -0.06 -11.87 -9.79
C PRO A 305 0.54 -10.63 -10.46
N GLY A 306 -0.29 -9.64 -10.75
CA GLY A 306 0.11 -8.38 -11.39
C GLY A 306 -0.22 -8.28 -12.88
N ASP A 307 -0.52 -9.38 -13.57
CA ASP A 307 -0.84 -9.37 -15.01
C ASP A 307 -2.01 -8.44 -15.35
N ASP A 308 -3.03 -8.37 -14.49
CA ASP A 308 -4.18 -7.48 -14.64
C ASP A 308 -3.76 -6.01 -14.60
N ARG A 309 -2.90 -5.64 -13.65
CA ARG A 309 -2.37 -4.28 -13.48
C ARG A 309 -1.42 -3.90 -14.61
N LEU A 310 -0.54 -4.81 -15.01
CA LEU A 310 0.39 -4.61 -16.12
C LEU A 310 -0.34 -4.50 -17.46
N THR A 311 -1.41 -5.27 -17.65
CA THR A 311 -2.29 -5.13 -18.82
C THR A 311 -2.97 -3.77 -18.82
N PHE A 312 -3.49 -3.33 -17.67
CA PHE A 312 -4.06 -1.99 -17.53
C PHE A 312 -3.01 -0.90 -17.86
N TYR A 313 -1.81 -1.02 -17.30
CA TYR A 313 -0.69 -0.10 -17.54
C TYR A 313 -0.31 -0.01 -19.02
N LYS A 314 -0.14 -1.15 -19.70
CA LYS A 314 0.22 -1.19 -21.13
C LYS A 314 -0.87 -0.64 -22.05
N ASN A 315 -2.14 -0.87 -21.70
CA ASN A 315 -3.27 -0.29 -22.43
C ASN A 315 -3.39 1.22 -22.19
N ASN A 316 -2.75 1.72 -21.13
CA ASN A 316 -2.69 3.12 -20.74
C ASN A 316 -1.26 3.71 -20.90
N MET A 317 -0.47 3.22 -21.87
CA MET A 317 0.81 3.83 -22.27
C MET A 317 0.74 4.41 -23.68
#